data_AF-A0A0D3JD27-F1
#
_entry.id   AF-A0A0D3JD27-F1
#
_cell.length_a   1.000
_cell.length_b   1.000
_cell.length_c   1.000
_cell.angle_alpha   90.00
_cell.angle_beta   90.00
_cell.angle_gamma   90.00
#
_symmetry.space_group_name_H-M   'P 1'
#
loop_
_entity.id
_entity.type
_entity.pdbx_description
1 polymer ?
#
loop_
_entity_poly.entity_id
_entity_poly.type
_entity_poly.pdbx_seq_one_letter_code
_entity_poly.pdbx_strand_id
1 'polypeptide(L)'
;MSRSPRARTEDDAPPTDWLGELPPELHLRILEGVDDFSDCAAFSLASPRLGLLALRSGLARFKDPLFAVAMRLLLVQRRCADPFVTVSATLNEVILRRYAADRRASADHFPWLARVSPALRLSSEVTGAGASRAEHWRLRRGEENGANLRRRLLQSGTVQHYEGERGAERVVRMESADGEVAFYEGERGAERMVRMESANGNVQYYEGERGAERLVRMELADGMVQHYEGEQGAERMVRMELPDGTVLHYEGERGAEERVVQAGASEDKAAVEKRYKAMRVAELKSECERLGLATTGVKAALVARLLAA
;
A
#
# COMPACT_ATOMS: atom_id res chain seq x y z
N MET A 1 -19.18 -67.19 34.42
CA MET A 1 -17.96 -66.89 33.64
C MET A 1 -17.93 -65.40 33.35
N SER A 2 -17.19 -64.64 34.15
CA SER A 2 -17.01 -63.20 34.00
C SER A 2 -16.20 -62.89 32.74
N ARG A 3 -16.72 -62.04 31.86
CA ARG A 3 -15.92 -61.44 30.78
C ARG A 3 -15.13 -60.28 31.37
N SER A 4 -13.80 -60.37 31.31
CA SER A 4 -12.89 -59.30 31.71
C SER A 4 -13.20 -57.99 30.98
N PRO A 5 -13.04 -56.82 31.62
CA PRO A 5 -13.03 -55.55 30.92
C PRO A 5 -11.73 -55.49 30.09
N ARG A 6 -11.85 -55.27 28.77
CA ARG A 6 -10.68 -54.91 27.96
C ARG A 6 -10.11 -53.60 28.52
N ALA A 7 -8.86 -53.62 28.94
CA ALA A 7 -8.09 -52.42 29.22
C ALA A 7 -8.07 -51.56 27.95
N ARG A 8 -8.52 -50.31 28.05
CA ARG A 8 -8.23 -49.29 27.04
C ARG A 8 -6.73 -49.06 27.09
N THR A 9 -6.00 -49.53 26.08
CA THR A 9 -4.63 -49.10 25.85
C THR A 9 -4.65 -47.61 25.50
N GLU A 10 -3.66 -46.85 25.98
CA GLU A 10 -3.48 -45.41 25.72
C GLU A 10 -3.38 -45.05 24.21
N ASP A 11 -3.25 -46.06 23.35
CA ASP A 11 -3.16 -45.95 21.89
C ASP A 11 -4.48 -45.59 21.17
N ASP A 12 -5.61 -45.49 21.88
CA ASP A 12 -6.91 -45.07 21.32
C ASP A 12 -7.18 -43.55 21.49
N ALA A 13 -6.18 -42.77 21.93
CA ALA A 13 -6.30 -41.32 21.94
C ALA A 13 -6.32 -40.81 20.48
N PRO A 14 -7.31 -39.97 20.07
CA PRO A 14 -7.26 -39.35 18.76
C PRO A 14 -5.93 -38.60 18.62
N PRO A 15 -5.27 -38.62 17.45
CA PRO A 15 -3.97 -37.99 17.26
C PRO A 15 -4.04 -36.58 17.80
N THR A 16 -3.22 -36.29 18.81
CA THR A 16 -3.16 -34.99 19.45
C THR A 16 -2.91 -33.95 18.37
N ASP A 17 -3.81 -32.98 18.20
CA ASP A 17 -3.59 -31.86 17.31
C ASP A 17 -2.56 -30.94 17.98
N TRP A 18 -1.27 -31.33 17.91
CA TRP A 18 -0.17 -30.61 18.55
C TRP A 18 -0.11 -29.15 18.09
N LEU A 19 -0.58 -28.88 16.87
CA LEU A 19 -0.76 -27.53 16.36
C LEU A 19 -1.87 -26.83 17.13
N GLY A 20 -3.04 -27.44 17.31
CA GLY A 20 -4.15 -26.87 18.09
C GLY A 20 -3.82 -26.52 19.56
N GLU A 21 -2.79 -27.13 20.14
CA GLU A 21 -2.38 -26.91 21.54
C GLU A 21 -1.36 -25.78 21.74
N LEU A 22 -0.74 -25.26 20.68
CA LEU A 22 0.23 -24.17 20.81
C LEU A 22 -0.44 -22.85 21.25
N PRO A 23 0.30 -21.95 21.93
CA PRO A 23 -0.14 -20.58 22.17
C PRO A 23 -0.39 -19.79 20.87
N PRO A 24 -1.37 -18.87 20.86
CA PRO A 24 -1.70 -18.03 19.69
C PRO A 24 -0.49 -17.31 19.08
N GLU A 25 0.47 -16.87 19.88
CA GLU A 25 1.66 -16.15 19.44
C GLU A 25 2.57 -17.05 18.58
N LEU A 26 2.67 -18.34 18.92
CA LEU A 26 3.44 -19.30 18.14
C LEU A 26 2.71 -19.69 16.87
N HIS A 27 1.38 -19.78 16.88
CA HIS A 27 0.59 -19.97 15.66
C HIS A 27 0.81 -18.86 14.64
N LEU A 28 0.80 -17.61 15.11
CA LEU A 28 1.01 -16.46 14.24
C LEU A 28 2.43 -16.45 13.68
N ARG A 29 3.45 -16.75 14.50
CA ARG A 29 4.84 -16.88 14.01
C ARG A 29 5.03 -17.99 12.98
N ILE A 30 4.38 -19.13 13.16
CA ILE A 30 4.41 -20.21 12.16
C ILE A 30 3.79 -19.71 10.86
N LEU A 31 2.61 -19.09 10.94
CA LEU A 31 1.90 -18.58 9.75
C LEU A 31 2.61 -17.40 9.07
N GLU A 32 3.37 -16.60 9.81
CA GLU A 32 4.26 -15.58 9.26
C GLU A 32 5.39 -16.20 8.42
N GLY A 33 5.87 -17.40 8.77
CA GLY A 33 6.92 -18.11 8.04
C GLY A 33 6.46 -18.93 6.82
N VAL A 34 5.16 -19.12 6.60
CA VAL A 34 4.63 -19.94 5.48
C VAL A 34 4.47 -19.11 4.20
N ASP A 35 5.46 -19.12 3.31
CA ASP A 35 5.48 -18.19 2.18
C ASP A 35 4.45 -18.42 1.07
N ASP A 36 4.05 -19.68 0.84
CA ASP A 36 3.11 -20.01 -0.23
C ASP A 36 1.64 -19.77 0.17
N PHE A 37 0.86 -19.23 -0.77
CA PHE A 37 -0.56 -18.95 -0.55
C PHE A 37 -1.40 -20.23 -0.45
N SER A 38 -1.03 -21.27 -1.17
CA SER A 38 -1.67 -22.59 -1.13
C SER A 38 -1.37 -23.26 0.20
N ASP A 39 -0.15 -23.15 0.73
CA ASP A 39 0.19 -23.69 2.05
C ASP A 39 -0.54 -22.96 3.16
N CYS A 40 -0.56 -21.62 3.15
CA CYS A 40 -1.39 -20.82 4.06
C CYS A 40 -2.86 -21.26 4.02
N ALA A 41 -3.35 -21.53 2.80
CA ALA A 41 -4.72 -21.93 2.60
C ALA A 41 -5.01 -23.35 3.09
N ALA A 42 -4.12 -24.31 2.81
CA ALA A 42 -4.21 -25.69 3.27
C ALA A 42 -4.21 -25.74 4.79
N PHE A 43 -3.32 -24.97 5.41
CA PHE A 43 -3.22 -24.84 6.85
C PHE A 43 -4.50 -24.24 7.45
N SER A 44 -5.02 -23.17 6.85
CA SER A 44 -6.30 -22.55 7.27
C SER A 44 -7.48 -23.52 7.19
N LEU A 45 -7.46 -24.44 6.23
CA LEU A 45 -8.50 -25.46 6.08
C LEU A 45 -8.28 -26.70 6.94
N ALA A 46 -7.05 -26.98 7.36
CA ALA A 46 -6.73 -28.04 8.32
C ALA A 46 -7.10 -27.59 9.75
N SER A 47 -6.82 -26.33 10.09
CA SER A 47 -7.09 -25.75 11.41
C SER A 47 -7.84 -24.41 11.28
N PRO A 48 -9.18 -24.41 11.07
CA PRO A 48 -9.97 -23.20 10.82
C PRO A 48 -9.86 -22.10 11.88
N ARG A 49 -9.66 -22.48 13.15
CA ARG A 49 -9.43 -21.52 14.26
C ARG A 49 -8.20 -20.67 14.04
N LEU A 50 -7.12 -21.28 13.52
CA LEU A 50 -5.84 -20.60 13.27
C LEU A 50 -5.93 -19.69 12.05
N GLY A 51 -6.58 -20.15 10.98
CA GLY A 51 -6.82 -19.30 9.80
C GLY A 51 -7.64 -18.05 10.14
N LEU A 52 -8.68 -18.20 10.99
CA LEU A 52 -9.46 -17.07 11.48
C LEU A 52 -8.67 -16.14 12.41
N LEU A 53 -7.81 -16.71 13.27
CA LEU A 53 -6.92 -15.93 14.12
C LEU A 53 -5.97 -15.08 13.26
N ALA A 54 -5.29 -15.66 12.28
CA ALA A 54 -4.38 -14.94 11.39
C ALA A 54 -5.08 -13.82 10.59
N LEU A 55 -6.30 -14.07 10.11
CA LEU A 55 -7.11 -13.05 9.45
C LEU A 55 -7.45 -11.89 10.40
N ARG A 56 -7.86 -12.18 11.66
CA ARG A 56 -8.22 -11.17 12.67
C ARG A 56 -7.01 -10.39 13.17
N SER A 57 -5.87 -11.05 13.34
CA SER A 57 -4.59 -10.44 13.70
C SER A 57 -4.03 -9.58 12.56
N GLY A 58 -4.64 -9.62 11.38
CA GLY A 58 -4.35 -8.68 10.31
C GLY A 58 -3.14 -9.04 9.46
N LEU A 59 -2.69 -10.31 9.47
CA LEU A 59 -1.56 -10.76 8.65
C LEU A 59 -1.83 -10.45 7.18
N ALA A 60 -0.94 -9.69 6.55
CA ALA A 60 -1.12 -9.16 5.20
C ALA A 60 -1.44 -10.27 4.18
N ARG A 61 -0.77 -11.42 4.31
CA ARG A 61 -0.96 -12.60 3.45
C ARG A 61 -2.40 -13.12 3.45
N PHE A 62 -3.11 -13.04 4.58
CA PHE A 62 -4.49 -13.50 4.70
C PHE A 62 -5.52 -12.52 4.10
N LYS A 63 -5.08 -11.30 3.77
CA LYS A 63 -5.87 -10.29 3.06
C LYS A 63 -5.51 -10.21 1.57
N ASP A 64 -4.49 -10.95 1.14
CA ASP A 64 -4.01 -10.97 -0.25
C ASP A 64 -5.05 -11.62 -1.18
N PRO A 65 -5.33 -11.04 -2.36
CA PRO A 65 -6.26 -11.64 -3.32
C PRO A 65 -5.83 -13.04 -3.79
N LEU A 66 -4.53 -13.34 -3.86
CA LEU A 66 -4.01 -14.66 -4.20
C LEU A 66 -4.30 -15.70 -3.11
N PHE A 67 -4.22 -15.31 -1.83
CA PHE A 67 -4.66 -16.17 -0.73
C PHE A 67 -6.15 -16.48 -0.83
N ALA A 68 -6.98 -15.47 -1.08
CA ALA A 68 -8.42 -15.68 -1.26
C ALA A 68 -8.70 -16.65 -2.41
N VAL A 69 -7.92 -16.56 -3.49
CA VAL A 69 -7.96 -17.50 -4.61
C VAL A 69 -7.52 -18.91 -4.19
N ALA A 70 -6.37 -19.05 -3.54
CA ALA A 70 -5.81 -20.33 -3.07
C ALA A 70 -6.74 -21.06 -2.08
N MET A 71 -7.34 -20.34 -1.13
CA MET A 71 -8.36 -20.87 -0.21
C MET A 71 -9.54 -21.50 -0.97
N ARG A 72 -10.00 -20.84 -2.02
CA ARG A 72 -11.14 -21.32 -2.81
C ARG A 72 -10.75 -22.48 -3.71
N LEU A 73 -9.52 -22.50 -4.24
CA LEU A 73 -8.94 -23.62 -4.99
C LEU A 73 -9.04 -24.91 -4.19
N LEU A 74 -8.52 -24.89 -2.95
CA LEU A 74 -8.49 -26.05 -2.09
C LEU A 74 -9.87 -26.49 -1.61
N LEU A 75 -10.79 -25.56 -1.32
CA LEU A 75 -12.16 -25.89 -0.96
C LEU A 75 -12.90 -26.65 -2.06
N VAL A 76 -12.70 -26.26 -3.34
CA VAL A 76 -13.29 -26.99 -4.47
C VAL A 76 -12.66 -28.36 -4.65
N GLN A 77 -11.34 -28.48 -4.51
CA GLN A 77 -10.66 -29.78 -4.57
C GLN A 77 -11.19 -30.73 -3.49
N ARG A 78 -11.37 -30.24 -2.26
CA ARG A 78 -11.97 -31.03 -1.17
C ARG A 78 -13.42 -31.42 -1.46
N ARG A 79 -14.24 -30.54 -2.05
CA ARG A 79 -15.61 -30.87 -2.46
C ARG A 79 -15.67 -31.92 -3.58
N CYS A 80 -14.72 -31.90 -4.52
CA CYS A 80 -14.61 -32.94 -5.53
C CYS A 80 -14.23 -34.29 -4.92
N ALA A 81 -13.55 -34.30 -3.76
CA ALA A 81 -13.21 -35.50 -3.01
C ALA A 81 -14.35 -35.98 -2.08
N ASP A 82 -15.19 -35.07 -1.58
CA ASP A 82 -16.34 -35.40 -0.72
C ASP A 82 -17.62 -34.61 -1.12
N PRO A 83 -18.64 -35.29 -1.66
CA PRO A 83 -19.88 -34.65 -2.12
C PRO A 83 -20.74 -34.07 -0.99
N PHE A 84 -20.48 -34.38 0.29
CA PHE A 84 -21.23 -33.85 1.43
C PHE A 84 -20.76 -32.46 1.91
N VAL A 85 -19.68 -31.92 1.33
CA VAL A 85 -19.17 -30.58 1.69
C VAL A 85 -20.00 -29.47 1.02
N THR A 86 -20.86 -28.82 1.80
CA THR A 86 -21.80 -27.76 1.37
C THR A 86 -21.24 -26.34 1.40
N VAL A 87 -19.93 -26.15 1.25
CA VAL A 87 -19.35 -24.79 1.28
C VAL A 87 -19.61 -24.11 -0.07
N SER A 88 -20.45 -23.06 -0.05
CA SER A 88 -20.57 -22.12 -1.18
C SER A 88 -19.32 -21.25 -1.22
N ALA A 89 -18.43 -21.55 -2.17
CA ALA A 89 -17.11 -20.96 -2.28
C ALA A 89 -17.02 -20.00 -3.48
N THR A 90 -18.00 -19.09 -3.60
CA THR A 90 -18.05 -18.18 -4.75
C THR A 90 -17.15 -16.95 -4.57
N LEU A 91 -16.42 -16.60 -5.62
CA LEU A 91 -15.70 -15.32 -5.70
C LEU A 91 -16.63 -14.23 -6.20
N ASN A 92 -16.57 -13.07 -5.55
CA ASN A 92 -17.27 -11.87 -5.99
C ASN A 92 -16.39 -11.01 -6.92
N GLU A 93 -17.00 -10.04 -7.57
CA GLU A 93 -16.31 -9.14 -8.50
C GLU A 93 -15.14 -8.39 -7.85
N VAL A 94 -15.30 -7.97 -6.59
CA VAL A 94 -14.25 -7.21 -5.87
C VAL A 94 -12.96 -8.02 -5.76
N ILE A 95 -13.04 -9.31 -5.44
CA ILE A 95 -11.85 -10.17 -5.36
C ILE A 95 -11.26 -10.39 -6.75
N LEU A 96 -12.09 -10.59 -7.78
CA LEU A 96 -11.62 -10.76 -9.17
C LEU A 96 -10.91 -9.52 -9.70
N ARG A 97 -11.40 -8.32 -9.37
CA ARG A 97 -10.74 -7.05 -9.69
C ARG A 97 -9.40 -6.91 -8.99
N ARG A 98 -9.33 -7.23 -7.69
CA ARG A 98 -8.05 -7.24 -6.95
C ARG A 98 -7.06 -8.26 -7.51
N TYR A 99 -7.55 -9.45 -7.87
CA TYR A 99 -6.74 -10.47 -8.53
C TYR A 99 -6.19 -9.96 -9.87
N ALA A 100 -7.05 -9.42 -10.74
CA ALA A 100 -6.63 -8.89 -12.04
C ALA A 100 -5.67 -7.68 -11.92
N ALA A 101 -5.73 -6.94 -10.81
CA ALA A 101 -4.80 -5.86 -10.52
C ALA A 101 -3.42 -6.31 -10.02
N ASP A 102 -3.30 -7.54 -9.52
CA ASP A 102 -2.03 -8.08 -9.03
C ASP A 102 -1.11 -8.47 -10.21
N ARG A 103 0.14 -7.99 -10.18
CA ARG A 103 1.17 -8.29 -11.18
C ARG A 103 1.49 -9.79 -11.31
N ARG A 104 1.27 -10.57 -10.24
CA ARG A 104 1.51 -12.01 -10.18
C ARG A 104 0.35 -12.83 -10.76
N ALA A 105 -0.79 -12.20 -11.06
CA ALA A 105 -1.94 -12.90 -11.61
C ALA A 105 -1.66 -13.44 -13.02
N SER A 106 -2.07 -14.69 -13.27
CA SER A 106 -1.91 -15.40 -14.54
C SER A 106 -3.26 -15.91 -15.07
N ALA A 107 -3.41 -15.86 -16.40
CA ALA A 107 -4.56 -16.41 -17.11
C ALA A 107 -4.71 -17.93 -16.94
N ASP A 108 -3.64 -18.63 -16.56
CA ASP A 108 -3.66 -20.08 -16.30
C ASP A 108 -4.67 -20.48 -15.20
N HIS A 109 -4.99 -19.54 -14.31
CA HIS A 109 -5.97 -19.76 -13.24
C HIS A 109 -7.43 -19.60 -13.70
N PHE A 110 -7.68 -19.13 -14.91
CA PHE A 110 -9.03 -18.79 -15.38
C PHE A 110 -9.99 -19.98 -15.47
N PRO A 111 -9.57 -21.16 -15.97
CA PRO A 111 -10.42 -22.36 -15.95
C PRO A 111 -10.92 -22.71 -14.55
N TRP A 112 -10.07 -22.52 -13.54
CA TRP A 112 -10.48 -22.73 -12.15
C TRP A 112 -11.37 -21.58 -11.62
N LEU A 113 -11.02 -20.31 -11.89
CA LEU A 113 -11.85 -19.16 -11.51
C LEU A 113 -13.28 -19.28 -12.06
N ALA A 114 -13.43 -19.83 -13.27
CA ALA A 114 -14.72 -20.12 -13.88
C ALA A 114 -15.55 -21.17 -13.11
N ARG A 115 -14.91 -22.10 -12.40
CA ARG A 115 -15.58 -23.10 -11.54
C ARG A 115 -16.05 -22.51 -10.22
N VAL A 116 -15.25 -21.63 -9.61
CA VAL A 116 -15.61 -21.00 -8.33
C VAL A 116 -16.53 -19.80 -8.49
N SER A 117 -16.52 -19.12 -9.63
CA SER A 117 -17.47 -18.05 -9.91
C SER A 117 -18.14 -18.26 -11.27
N PRO A 118 -19.06 -19.24 -11.37
CA PRO A 118 -19.72 -19.54 -12.63
C PRO A 118 -20.57 -18.38 -13.15
N ALA A 119 -21.06 -17.51 -12.25
CA ALA A 119 -21.83 -16.32 -12.56
C ALA A 119 -20.98 -15.11 -13.00
N LEU A 120 -19.73 -15.02 -12.56
CA LEU A 120 -18.80 -13.93 -12.88
C LEU A 120 -17.41 -14.51 -13.17
N ARG A 121 -17.04 -14.60 -14.44
CA ARG A 121 -15.77 -15.24 -14.85
C ARG A 121 -14.75 -14.19 -15.27
N LEU A 122 -13.47 -14.52 -15.14
CA LEU A 122 -12.40 -13.80 -15.82
C LEU A 122 -12.10 -14.49 -17.15
N SER A 123 -11.94 -13.71 -18.22
CA SER A 123 -11.46 -14.18 -19.51
C SER A 123 -10.27 -13.35 -19.98
N SER A 124 -9.39 -13.98 -20.75
CA SER A 124 -8.26 -13.33 -21.41
C SER A 124 -8.41 -13.55 -22.91
N GLU A 125 -8.35 -12.46 -23.66
CA GLU A 125 -8.45 -12.47 -25.11
C GLU A 125 -7.32 -11.62 -25.68
N VAL A 126 -6.57 -12.19 -26.64
CA VAL A 126 -5.55 -11.44 -27.38
C VAL A 126 -6.17 -10.91 -28.65
N THR A 127 -6.11 -9.60 -28.85
CA THR A 127 -6.67 -8.91 -30.02
C THR A 127 -5.67 -7.91 -30.59
N GLY A 128 -5.91 -7.45 -31.82
CA GLY A 128 -5.04 -6.49 -32.52
C GLY A 128 -3.85 -7.12 -33.24
N ALA A 129 -3.04 -6.26 -33.87
CA ALA A 129 -1.87 -6.66 -34.66
C ALA A 129 -0.70 -5.66 -34.48
N GLY A 130 0.53 -6.13 -34.65
CA GLY A 130 1.75 -5.33 -34.46
C GLY A 130 1.77 -4.63 -33.11
N ALA A 131 2.01 -3.31 -33.12
CA ALA A 131 2.08 -2.48 -31.91
C ALA A 131 0.77 -2.38 -31.13
N SER A 132 -0.38 -2.64 -31.77
CA SER A 132 -1.68 -2.64 -31.11
C SER A 132 -2.04 -3.98 -30.47
N ARG A 133 -1.23 -5.04 -30.70
CA ARG A 133 -1.52 -6.39 -30.21
C ARG A 133 -1.51 -6.40 -28.69
N ALA A 134 -2.64 -6.72 -28.09
CA ALA A 134 -2.84 -6.63 -26.66
C ALA A 134 -3.63 -7.83 -26.11
N GLU A 135 -3.26 -8.26 -24.91
CA GLU A 135 -4.04 -9.17 -24.09
C GLU A 135 -5.04 -8.35 -23.25
N HIS A 136 -6.32 -8.70 -23.31
CA HIS A 136 -7.41 -8.06 -22.57
C HIS A 136 -8.00 -9.02 -21.56
N TRP A 137 -8.01 -8.61 -20.31
CA TRP A 137 -8.62 -9.32 -19.19
C TRP A 137 -9.95 -8.68 -18.86
N ARG A 138 -11.04 -9.44 -18.95
CA ARG A 138 -12.41 -8.93 -18.79
C ARG A 138 -13.20 -9.77 -17.80
N LEU A 139 -14.15 -9.13 -17.12
CA LEU A 139 -15.24 -9.85 -16.46
C LEU A 139 -16.20 -10.38 -17.53
N ARG A 140 -16.77 -11.57 -17.31
CA ARG A 140 -17.84 -12.12 -18.13
C ARG A 140 -19.01 -12.55 -17.26
N ARG A 141 -20.22 -12.31 -17.76
CA ARG A 141 -21.47 -12.76 -17.16
C ARG A 141 -22.21 -13.61 -18.19
N GLY A 142 -22.10 -14.93 -18.08
CA GLY A 142 -22.53 -15.84 -19.15
C GLY A 142 -21.69 -15.64 -20.42
N GLU A 143 -22.34 -15.46 -21.57
CA GLU A 143 -21.66 -15.21 -22.85
C GLU A 143 -21.32 -13.73 -23.07
N GLU A 144 -21.88 -12.82 -22.28
CA GLU A 144 -21.63 -11.39 -22.45
C GLU A 144 -20.27 -10.95 -21.89
N ASN A 145 -19.57 -10.14 -22.67
CA ASN A 145 -18.37 -9.44 -22.23
C ASN A 145 -18.77 -8.31 -21.28
N GLY A 146 -18.23 -8.35 -20.07
CA GLY A 146 -18.35 -7.33 -19.04
C GLY A 146 -17.19 -6.34 -19.05
N ALA A 147 -16.97 -5.71 -17.90
CA ALA A 147 -15.99 -4.65 -17.75
C ALA A 147 -14.56 -5.12 -18.06
N ASN A 148 -13.81 -4.29 -18.77
CA ASN A 148 -12.36 -4.47 -18.93
C ASN A 148 -11.66 -4.22 -17.58
N LEU A 149 -10.72 -5.07 -17.21
CA LEU A 149 -9.99 -4.99 -15.93
C LEU A 149 -8.52 -4.70 -16.13
N ARG A 150 -7.89 -5.36 -17.09
CA ARG A 150 -6.46 -5.24 -17.37
C ARG A 150 -6.22 -5.40 -18.87
N ARG A 151 -5.33 -4.58 -19.41
CA ARG A 151 -4.85 -4.70 -20.79
C ARG A 151 -3.33 -4.71 -20.78
N ARG A 152 -2.71 -5.69 -21.43
CA ARG A 152 -1.27 -5.76 -21.60
C ARG A 152 -0.92 -5.63 -23.08
N LEU A 153 -0.19 -4.59 -23.44
CA LEU A 153 0.38 -4.44 -24.78
C LEU A 153 1.54 -5.42 -24.92
N LEU A 154 1.44 -6.35 -25.86
CA LEU A 154 2.40 -7.45 -25.98
C LEU A 154 3.75 -6.99 -26.54
N GLN A 155 3.76 -5.92 -27.33
CA GLN A 155 5.00 -5.41 -27.93
C GLN A 155 5.78 -4.51 -26.95
N SER A 156 5.11 -3.58 -26.27
CA SER A 156 5.77 -2.65 -25.34
C SER A 156 5.87 -3.18 -23.91
N GLY A 157 5.16 -4.25 -23.57
CA GLY A 157 5.05 -4.77 -22.21
C GLY A 157 4.18 -3.93 -21.28
N THR A 158 3.69 -2.77 -21.73
CA THR A 158 2.88 -1.85 -20.93
C THR A 158 1.59 -2.52 -20.46
N VAL A 159 1.30 -2.43 -19.16
CA VAL A 159 0.09 -2.95 -18.54
C VAL A 159 -0.79 -1.77 -18.10
N GLN A 160 -2.07 -1.82 -18.43
CA GLN A 160 -3.07 -0.83 -18.04
C GLN A 160 -4.12 -1.52 -17.19
N HIS A 161 -4.48 -0.93 -16.05
CA HIS A 161 -5.52 -1.38 -15.16
C HIS A 161 -6.71 -0.44 -15.22
N TYR A 162 -7.89 -1.04 -15.17
CA TYR A 162 -9.15 -0.35 -15.39
C TYR A 162 -10.09 -0.51 -14.21
N GLU A 163 -10.83 0.55 -13.91
CA GLU A 163 -11.97 0.54 -13.00
C GLU A 163 -13.22 1.05 -13.71
N GLY A 164 -14.38 0.74 -13.14
CA GLY A 164 -15.68 1.13 -13.69
C GLY A 164 -16.48 -0.05 -14.23
N GLU A 165 -17.73 0.24 -14.53
CA GLU A 165 -18.66 -0.72 -15.12
C GLU A 165 -18.39 -0.91 -16.62
N ARG A 166 -19.04 -1.92 -17.22
CA ARG A 166 -18.96 -2.16 -18.66
C ARG A 166 -19.36 -0.90 -19.42
N GLY A 167 -18.48 -0.41 -20.30
CA GLY A 167 -18.74 0.79 -21.09
C GLY A 167 -18.45 2.11 -20.35
N ALA A 168 -18.04 2.06 -19.09
CA ALA A 168 -17.61 3.20 -18.29
C ALA A 168 -16.19 3.01 -17.73
N GLU A 169 -15.41 2.09 -18.31
CA GLU A 169 -14.07 1.78 -17.84
C GLU A 169 -13.12 2.98 -18.02
N ARG A 170 -12.40 3.32 -16.96
CA ARG A 170 -11.35 4.34 -16.90
C ARG A 170 -10.02 3.70 -16.53
N VAL A 171 -8.92 4.22 -17.07
CA VAL A 171 -7.57 3.78 -16.65
C VAL A 171 -7.29 4.39 -15.28
N VAL A 172 -6.88 3.57 -14.32
CA VAL A 172 -6.51 4.04 -12.97
C VAL A 172 -5.03 3.84 -12.66
N ARG A 173 -4.39 2.93 -13.39
CA ARG A 173 -2.98 2.60 -13.20
C ARG A 173 -2.38 2.08 -14.50
N MET A 174 -1.16 2.50 -14.80
CA MET A 174 -0.38 2.04 -15.93
C MET A 174 1.01 1.65 -15.45
N GLU A 175 1.50 0.50 -15.85
CA GLU A 175 2.86 0.01 -15.59
C GLU A 175 3.61 -0.07 -16.92
N SER A 176 4.79 0.53 -17.02
CA SER A 176 5.70 0.36 -18.14
C SER A 176 6.55 -0.90 -17.98
N ALA A 177 7.16 -1.38 -19.07
CA ALA A 177 8.10 -2.51 -19.00
C ALA A 177 9.37 -2.16 -18.20
N ASP A 178 9.72 -0.88 -18.14
CA ASP A 178 10.90 -0.37 -17.44
C ASP A 178 10.66 -0.19 -15.93
N GLY A 179 9.45 -0.49 -15.45
CA GLY A 179 9.10 -0.47 -14.02
C GLY A 179 8.51 0.85 -13.54
N GLU A 180 8.24 1.81 -14.42
CA GLU A 180 7.51 3.02 -14.06
C GLU A 180 6.02 2.72 -13.88
N VAL A 181 5.41 3.33 -12.86
CA VAL A 181 4.00 3.15 -12.54
C VAL A 181 3.30 4.50 -12.44
N ALA A 182 2.37 4.78 -13.36
CA ALA A 182 1.54 5.98 -13.33
C ALA A 182 0.15 5.66 -12.78
N PHE A 183 -0.40 6.54 -11.95
CA PHE A 183 -1.74 6.48 -11.39
C PHE A 183 -2.60 7.62 -11.93
N TYR A 184 -3.87 7.31 -12.18
CA TYR A 184 -4.80 8.19 -12.84
C TYR A 184 -6.12 8.28 -12.07
N GLU A 185 -6.74 9.46 -12.12
CA GLU A 185 -8.06 9.74 -11.56
C GLU A 185 -8.91 10.50 -12.56
N GLY A 186 -10.23 10.50 -12.37
CA GLY A 186 -11.17 11.21 -13.23
C GLY A 186 -12.21 10.29 -13.87
N GLU A 187 -13.14 10.88 -14.62
CA GLU A 187 -14.16 10.14 -15.34
C GLU A 187 -13.60 9.50 -16.61
N ARG A 188 -14.35 8.54 -17.19
CA ARG A 188 -13.96 7.92 -18.46
C ARG A 188 -13.77 8.98 -19.53
N GLY A 189 -12.58 9.01 -20.14
CA GLY A 189 -12.24 10.01 -21.15
C GLY A 189 -11.82 11.37 -20.59
N ALA A 190 -11.73 11.53 -19.27
CA ALA A 190 -11.19 12.71 -18.59
C ALA A 190 -10.13 12.34 -17.55
N GLU A 191 -9.52 11.15 -17.69
CA GLU A 191 -8.50 10.67 -16.76
C GLU A 191 -7.26 11.56 -16.79
N ARG A 192 -6.84 12.03 -15.62
CA ARG A 192 -5.63 12.83 -15.39
C ARG A 192 -4.62 12.06 -14.57
N MET A 193 -3.33 12.28 -14.83
CA MET A 193 -2.26 11.67 -14.04
C MET A 193 -2.16 12.40 -12.69
N VAL A 194 -2.16 11.65 -11.60
CA VAL A 194 -2.05 12.21 -10.23
C VAL A 194 -0.78 11.80 -9.53
N ARG A 195 -0.16 10.69 -9.96
CA ARG A 195 1.05 10.16 -9.34
C ARG A 195 1.85 9.33 -10.32
N MET A 196 3.17 9.41 -10.25
CA MET A 196 4.09 8.56 -10.98
C MET A 196 5.17 8.03 -10.04
N GLU A 197 5.39 6.72 -10.05
CA GLU A 197 6.50 6.06 -9.37
C GLU A 197 7.52 5.65 -10.43
N SER A 198 8.76 6.11 -10.28
CA SER A 198 9.89 5.75 -11.13
C SER A 198 10.54 4.45 -10.63
N ALA A 199 11.20 3.71 -11.52
CA ALA A 199 11.91 2.49 -11.18
C ALA A 199 13.04 2.68 -10.14
N ASN A 200 13.58 3.90 -10.04
CA ASN A 200 14.62 4.26 -9.07
C ASN A 200 14.06 4.59 -7.66
N GLY A 201 12.74 4.49 -7.45
CA GLY A 201 12.08 4.77 -6.18
C GLY A 201 11.59 6.21 -6.00
N ASN A 202 11.83 7.10 -6.98
CA ASN A 202 11.28 8.46 -6.92
C ASN A 202 9.76 8.44 -7.16
N VAL A 203 9.03 9.31 -6.46
CA VAL A 203 7.58 9.45 -6.57
C VAL A 203 7.23 10.90 -6.90
N GLN A 204 6.46 11.12 -7.94
CA GLN A 204 6.00 12.43 -8.39
C GLN A 204 4.48 12.53 -8.21
N TYR A 205 4.00 13.69 -7.77
CA TYR A 205 2.59 13.99 -7.57
C TYR A 205 2.18 15.16 -8.44
N TYR A 206 1.01 15.03 -9.04
CA TYR A 206 0.51 15.93 -10.07
C TYR A 206 -0.88 16.46 -9.73
N GLU A 207 -1.15 17.70 -10.12
CA GLU A 207 -2.46 18.34 -10.04
C GLU A 207 -2.81 19.01 -11.36
N GLY A 208 -4.09 19.20 -11.65
CA GLY A 208 -4.55 19.90 -12.85
C GLY A 208 -5.73 19.21 -13.52
N GLU A 209 -6.16 19.74 -14.65
CA GLU A 209 -7.12 19.07 -15.53
C GLU A 209 -6.38 18.10 -16.46
N ARG A 210 -7.13 17.22 -17.13
CA ARG A 210 -6.56 16.28 -18.09
C ARG A 210 -5.79 17.03 -19.19
N GLY A 211 -4.51 16.70 -19.34
CA GLY A 211 -3.61 17.33 -20.31
C GLY A 211 -2.95 18.62 -19.81
N ALA A 212 -3.36 19.14 -18.64
CA ALA A 212 -2.82 20.32 -17.98
C ALA A 212 -2.20 20.00 -16.61
N GLU A 213 -1.81 18.73 -16.39
CA GLU A 213 -1.26 18.27 -15.12
C GLU A 213 0.13 18.88 -14.88
N ARG A 214 0.30 19.53 -13.73
CA ARG A 214 1.54 20.14 -13.25
C ARG A 214 2.13 19.35 -12.08
N LEU A 215 3.46 19.31 -11.99
CA LEU A 215 4.15 18.71 -10.84
C LEU A 215 3.95 19.60 -9.61
N VAL A 216 3.46 19.03 -8.51
CA VAL A 216 3.31 19.76 -7.24
C VAL A 216 4.23 19.25 -6.14
N ARG A 217 4.65 17.99 -6.22
CA ARG A 217 5.52 17.37 -5.23
C ARG A 217 6.33 16.23 -5.83
N MET A 218 7.57 16.11 -5.41
CA MET A 218 8.45 14.98 -5.73
C MET A 218 9.08 14.45 -4.45
N GLU A 219 8.99 13.15 -4.22
CA GLU A 219 9.72 12.43 -3.20
C GLU A 219 10.87 11.67 -3.88
N LEU A 220 12.09 11.90 -3.43
CA LEU A 220 13.28 11.23 -3.93
C LEU A 220 13.57 9.98 -3.09
N ALA A 221 14.21 9.00 -3.71
CA ALA A 221 14.56 7.73 -3.04
C ALA A 221 15.47 7.89 -1.82
N ASP A 222 16.20 9.02 -1.71
CA ASP A 222 17.05 9.36 -0.56
C ASP A 222 16.27 9.98 0.61
N GLY A 223 14.95 10.14 0.49
CA GLY A 223 14.07 10.71 1.49
C GLY A 223 13.88 12.23 1.38
N MET A 224 14.53 12.90 0.42
CA MET A 224 14.30 14.32 0.17
C MET A 224 12.92 14.53 -0.48
N VAL A 225 12.20 15.56 -0.04
CA VAL A 225 10.89 15.94 -0.60
C VAL A 225 10.96 17.35 -1.18
N GLN A 226 10.55 17.52 -2.42
CA GLN A 226 10.52 18.79 -3.14
C GLN A 226 9.07 19.18 -3.43
N HIS A 227 8.73 20.45 -3.26
CA HIS A 227 7.41 21.01 -3.57
C HIS A 227 7.54 22.07 -4.64
N TYR A 228 6.56 22.09 -5.53
CA TYR A 228 6.58 22.86 -6.77
C TYR A 228 5.30 23.67 -6.93
N GLU A 229 5.43 24.84 -7.55
CA GLU A 229 4.31 25.72 -7.92
C GLU A 229 4.50 26.28 -9.33
N GLY A 230 3.42 26.58 -10.03
CA GLY A 230 3.45 27.18 -11.36
C GLY A 230 2.42 26.56 -12.29
N GLU A 231 2.35 27.08 -13.51
CA GLU A 231 1.55 26.45 -14.58
C GLU A 231 2.26 25.20 -15.11
N GLN A 232 1.53 24.36 -15.84
CA GLN A 232 2.12 23.18 -16.48
C GLN A 232 3.32 23.57 -17.35
N GLY A 233 4.47 22.94 -17.09
CA GLY A 233 5.71 23.23 -17.80
C GLY A 233 6.38 24.55 -17.38
N ALA A 234 5.90 25.23 -16.33
CA ALA A 234 6.52 26.40 -15.73
C ALA A 234 6.69 26.22 -14.20
N GLU A 235 6.64 24.98 -13.72
CA GLU A 235 6.74 24.65 -12.31
C GLU A 235 8.13 24.99 -11.77
N ARG A 236 8.17 25.80 -10.72
CA ARG A 236 9.36 26.19 -9.97
C ARG A 236 9.38 25.51 -8.61
N MET A 237 10.56 25.21 -8.09
CA MET A 237 10.69 24.64 -6.75
C MET A 237 10.50 25.75 -5.70
N VAL A 238 9.57 25.56 -4.76
CA VAL A 238 9.28 26.56 -3.71
C VAL A 238 9.71 26.10 -2.31
N ARG A 239 9.83 24.79 -2.11
CA ARG A 239 10.21 24.20 -0.83
C ARG A 239 10.90 22.86 -1.02
N MET A 240 11.88 22.58 -0.18
CA MET A 240 12.57 21.28 -0.09
C MET A 240 12.66 20.85 1.37
N GLU A 241 12.41 19.59 1.65
CA GLU A 241 12.58 18.97 2.95
C GLU A 241 13.69 17.94 2.85
N LEU A 242 14.69 18.06 3.71
CA LEU A 242 15.80 17.13 3.80
C LEU A 242 15.44 15.94 4.72
N PRO A 243 16.12 14.80 4.59
CA PRO A 243 15.86 13.62 5.43
C PRO A 243 16.03 13.86 6.94
N ASP A 244 16.79 14.87 7.34
CA ASP A 244 17.00 15.26 8.74
C ASP A 244 15.89 16.17 9.30
N GLY A 245 14.87 16.50 8.48
CA GLY A 245 13.75 17.37 8.81
C GLY A 245 14.01 18.85 8.54
N THR A 246 15.17 19.23 8.02
CA THR A 246 15.46 20.61 7.61
C THR A 246 14.58 21.00 6.43
N VAL A 247 13.93 22.17 6.53
CA VAL A 247 13.08 22.71 5.47
C VAL A 247 13.74 23.94 4.86
N LEU A 248 13.89 23.93 3.54
CA LEU A 248 14.47 25.00 2.74
C LEU A 248 13.37 25.62 1.88
N HIS A 249 13.29 26.94 1.85
CA HIS A 249 12.37 27.70 1.01
C HIS A 249 13.11 28.34 -0.17
N TYR A 250 12.43 28.44 -1.30
CA TYR A 250 13.00 28.93 -2.55
C TYR A 250 12.06 29.95 -3.20
N GLU A 251 12.62 31.01 -3.77
CA GLU A 251 11.91 32.00 -4.57
C GLU A 251 12.67 32.27 -5.86
N GLY A 252 11.96 32.64 -6.93
CA GLY A 252 12.55 32.90 -8.24
C GLY A 252 11.72 32.30 -9.36
N GLU A 253 12.13 32.52 -10.60
CA GLU A 253 11.53 31.88 -11.76
C GLU A 253 12.04 30.44 -11.91
N ARG A 254 11.33 29.62 -12.70
CA ARG A 254 11.73 28.23 -12.98
C ARG A 254 13.18 28.17 -13.46
N GLY A 255 14.02 27.43 -12.75
CA GLY A 255 15.44 27.24 -13.06
C GLY A 255 16.37 28.36 -12.55
N ALA A 256 15.83 29.39 -11.90
CA ALA A 256 16.56 30.50 -11.28
C ALA A 256 16.16 30.67 -9.80
N GLU A 257 15.67 29.61 -9.16
CA GLU A 257 15.20 29.66 -7.78
C GLU A 257 16.37 29.77 -6.79
N GLU A 258 16.34 30.79 -5.94
CA GLU A 258 17.33 31.03 -4.90
C GLU A 258 16.77 30.65 -3.52
N ARG A 259 17.62 30.08 -2.67
CA ARG A 259 17.26 29.74 -1.29
C ARG A 259 16.98 31.02 -0.50
N VAL A 260 15.76 31.16 -0.01
CA VAL A 260 15.38 32.26 0.87
C VAL A 260 15.41 31.76 2.30
N VAL A 261 16.21 32.43 3.14
CA VAL A 261 16.17 32.20 4.58
C VAL A 261 14.88 32.81 5.10
N GLN A 262 13.90 31.97 5.44
CA GLN A 262 12.71 32.44 6.13
C GLN A 262 13.14 32.94 7.51
N ALA A 263 13.12 34.25 7.71
CA ALA A 263 13.44 34.88 8.97
C ALA A 263 12.41 34.46 10.04
N GLY A 264 12.71 33.39 10.75
CA GLY A 264 12.01 32.95 11.96
C GLY A 264 11.25 31.64 11.79
N ALA A 265 11.73 30.57 12.45
CA ALA A 265 10.89 29.85 13.43
C ALA A 265 11.56 28.63 14.11
N SER A 266 12.63 28.00 13.61
CA SER A 266 13.08 26.74 14.24
C SER A 266 14.58 26.58 14.55
N GLU A 267 15.51 27.25 13.86
CA GLU A 267 16.95 27.04 14.16
C GLU A 267 17.49 27.89 15.33
N ASP A 268 16.81 28.94 15.76
CA ASP A 268 17.33 29.80 16.83
C ASP A 268 16.90 29.42 18.25
N LYS A 269 15.81 28.69 18.48
CA LYS A 269 15.35 28.43 19.87
C LYS A 269 16.35 27.60 20.67
N ALA A 270 16.89 26.53 20.09
CA ALA A 270 17.86 25.67 20.78
C ALA A 270 19.22 26.36 20.98
N ALA A 271 19.67 27.15 19.99
CA ALA A 271 20.91 27.91 20.08
C ALA A 271 20.81 29.08 21.08
N VAL A 272 19.68 29.81 21.06
CA VAL A 272 19.37 30.88 22.01
C VAL A 272 19.18 30.33 23.43
N GLU A 273 18.50 29.19 23.59
CA GLU A 273 18.38 28.52 24.89
C GLU A 273 19.75 28.08 25.43
N LYS A 274 20.60 27.50 24.57
CA LYS A 274 21.97 27.13 24.96
C LYS A 274 22.80 28.37 25.36
N ARG A 275 22.65 29.48 24.64
CA ARG A 275 23.32 30.76 24.95
C ARG A 275 22.84 31.34 26.29
N TYR A 276 21.53 31.37 26.53
CA TYR A 276 20.96 31.84 27.80
C TYR A 276 21.32 30.95 28.98
N LYS A 277 21.38 29.62 28.79
CA LYS A 277 21.87 28.70 29.83
C LYS A 277 23.35 28.88 30.15
N ALA A 278 24.17 29.28 29.18
CA ALA A 278 25.61 29.50 29.35
C ALA A 278 25.95 30.84 30.04
N MET A 279 25.09 31.85 29.95
CA MET A 279 25.32 33.17 30.55
C MET A 279 25.32 33.17 32.09
N ARG A 280 26.04 34.11 32.68
CA ARG A 280 26.03 34.36 34.14
C ARG A 280 24.74 35.08 34.54
N VAL A 281 24.36 34.97 35.82
CA VAL A 281 23.13 35.61 36.33
C VAL A 281 23.15 37.14 36.15
N ALA A 282 24.31 37.77 36.25
CA ALA A 282 24.45 39.22 36.01
C ALA A 282 24.10 39.59 34.55
N GLU A 283 24.62 38.83 33.59
CA GLU A 283 24.37 39.03 32.15
C GLU A 283 22.88 38.80 31.81
N LEU A 284 22.28 37.76 32.38
CA LEU A 284 20.84 37.48 32.21
C LEU A 284 19.97 38.60 32.79
N LYS A 285 20.37 39.23 33.90
CA LYS A 285 19.63 40.36 34.47
C LYS A 285 19.75 41.61 33.61
N SER A 286 20.94 41.91 33.10
CA SER A 286 21.15 43.01 32.16
C SER A 286 20.34 42.85 30.87
N GLU A 287 20.23 41.61 30.37
CA GLU A 287 19.43 41.30 29.19
C GLU A 287 17.92 41.44 29.47
N CYS A 288 17.45 40.97 30.63
CA CYS A 288 16.07 41.21 31.08
C CYS A 288 15.77 42.70 31.22
N GLU A 289 16.68 43.49 31.79
CA GLU A 289 16.52 44.94 31.99
C GLU A 289 16.47 45.69 30.65
N ARG A 290 17.32 45.29 29.68
CA ARG A 290 17.28 45.80 28.30
C ARG A 290 15.93 45.56 27.63
N LEU A 291 15.27 44.45 27.95
CA LEU A 291 13.97 44.07 27.41
C LEU A 291 12.78 44.51 28.28
N GLY A 292 13.02 45.27 29.36
CA GLY A 292 11.96 45.73 30.26
C GLY A 292 11.29 44.61 31.08
N LEU A 293 11.95 43.46 31.23
CA LEU A 293 11.45 42.29 31.97
C LEU A 293 11.89 42.32 33.43
N ALA A 294 11.12 41.67 34.31
CA ALA A 294 11.47 41.54 35.72
C ALA A 294 12.80 40.79 35.93
N THR A 295 13.73 41.38 36.68
CA THR A 295 15.09 40.86 36.95
C THR A 295 15.19 40.03 38.23
N THR A 296 14.06 39.77 38.91
CA THR A 296 14.00 38.98 40.14
C THR A 296 13.90 37.47 39.88
N GLY A 297 14.42 36.68 40.82
CA GLY A 297 14.36 35.22 40.81
C GLY A 297 15.69 34.53 40.52
N VAL A 298 15.63 33.19 40.48
CA VAL A 298 16.77 32.30 40.20
C VAL A 298 17.07 32.22 38.70
N LYS A 299 18.28 31.76 38.34
CA LYS A 299 18.77 31.69 36.94
C LYS A 299 17.77 31.07 35.96
N ALA A 300 17.15 29.94 36.33
CA ALA A 300 16.18 29.26 35.48
C ALA A 300 14.95 30.11 35.18
N ALA A 301 14.48 30.92 36.14
CA ALA A 301 13.33 31.80 35.96
C ALA A 301 13.66 32.98 35.02
N LEU A 302 14.91 33.48 35.05
CA LEU A 302 15.38 34.51 34.12
C LEU A 302 15.51 33.97 32.69
N VAL A 303 16.08 32.77 32.53
CA VAL A 303 16.19 32.10 31.21
C VAL A 303 14.81 31.82 30.63
N ALA A 304 13.85 31.31 31.42
CA ALA A 304 12.50 31.08 30.96
C ALA A 304 11.79 32.37 30.51
N ARG A 305 12.03 33.49 31.21
CA ARG A 305 11.49 34.80 30.84
C ARG A 305 12.06 35.32 29.53
N LEU A 306 13.36 35.15 29.31
CA LEU A 306 14.05 35.56 28.07
C LEU A 306 13.67 34.68 26.86
N LEU A 307 13.34 33.40 27.08
CA LEU A 307 12.85 32.52 26.01
C LEU A 307 11.38 32.74 25.65
N ALA A 308 10.63 33.44 26.51
CA ALA A 308 9.22 33.74 26.33
C ALA A 308 8.95 35.18 25.86
N ALA A 309 9.99 36.01 25.76
CA ALA A 309 9.94 37.38 25.26
C ALA A 309 10.20 37.41 23.74
#